data_AF-A0ABD1KPU7-F1
#
_entry.id   AF-A0ABD1KPU7-F1
#
_cell.length_a   1.000
_cell.length_b   1.000
_cell.length_c   1.000
_cell.angle_alpha   90.00
_cell.angle_beta   90.00
_cell.angle_gamma   90.00
#
_symmetry.space_group_name_H-M   'P 1'
#
loop_
_entity.id
_entity.type
_entity.pdbx_description
1 polymer ?
#
loop_
_entity_poly.entity_id
_entity_poly.type
_entity_poly.pdbx_seq_one_letter_code
_entity_poly.pdbx_strand_id
1 'polypeptide(L)'
;MTEPSASPEDPWSKTDGTFSDSGLEHSFLADCAGKVSGVSRANSIGSTSASSVPNTDDEDSDYRHETSYKDSYKVRRRQAHTQAEQKRRDAIRKGYDDLQAIVPTCQQQSEFAMATQKISKVTVLQKTIDYIQFLHKEKKKQEDEVSTLRKEVMALKIMKTNYEHIVKVHQNNPQQGTEQVSDQVKFSVFQSIMDSLFQSFSNSVSFSSFEELSACVFRWIEEHCKPQTLREFVVEILRRLNAQLY
;
A
#
# COMPACT_ATOMS: atom_id res chain seq x y z
N MET A 1 57.03 -38.10 -0.67
CA MET A 1 56.28 -39.25 -0.13
C MET A 1 55.23 -38.72 0.82
N THR A 2 53.97 -39.10 0.57
CA THR A 2 52.82 -39.19 1.50
C THR A 2 52.26 -37.92 2.18
N GLU A 3 51.12 -37.46 1.62
CA GLU A 3 49.89 -36.98 2.32
C GLU A 3 49.36 -38.01 3.36
N PRO A 4 48.30 -37.79 4.20
CA PRO A 4 47.14 -36.86 4.00
C PRO A 4 46.40 -36.26 5.25
N SER A 5 45.39 -35.43 4.94
CA SER A 5 44.03 -35.34 5.52
C SER A 5 43.73 -34.56 6.84
N ALA A 6 42.83 -33.58 6.74
CA ALA A 6 41.47 -33.57 7.33
C ALA A 6 41.01 -32.19 7.89
N SER A 7 39.91 -31.66 7.33
CA SER A 7 39.08 -30.55 7.87
C SER A 7 38.15 -31.02 8.99
N PRO A 8 37.62 -30.09 9.81
CA PRO A 8 36.17 -30.11 10.12
C PRO A 8 35.55 -28.68 10.16
N GLU A 9 34.57 -28.35 9.32
CA GLU A 9 33.10 -28.48 9.50
C GLU A 9 32.43 -27.21 10.11
N ASP A 10 31.55 -26.59 9.32
CA ASP A 10 30.70 -25.43 9.65
C ASP A 10 29.42 -25.84 10.42
N PRO A 11 28.89 -25.05 11.39
CA PRO A 11 27.83 -25.49 12.30
C PRO A 11 26.37 -25.34 11.83
N TRP A 12 26.09 -25.04 10.55
CA TRP A 12 24.73 -24.68 10.11
C TRP A 12 24.14 -25.70 9.15
N SER A 13 23.81 -26.88 9.69
CA SER A 13 22.92 -27.82 9.02
C SER A 13 22.16 -28.65 10.06
N LYS A 14 20.94 -28.20 10.35
CA LYS A 14 19.81 -29.02 10.84
C LYS A 14 18.59 -28.11 11.01
N THR A 15 17.64 -28.19 10.09
CA THR A 15 16.40 -28.97 10.28
C THR A 15 15.49 -28.75 9.07
N ASP A 16 15.24 -29.85 8.37
CA ASP A 16 14.17 -30.02 7.40
C ASP A 16 12.79 -29.79 8.04
N GLY A 17 11.93 -29.08 7.31
CA GLY A 17 10.53 -28.88 7.62
C GLY A 17 9.73 -28.95 6.32
N THR A 18 9.38 -30.17 5.94
CA THR A 18 8.53 -30.57 4.82
C THR A 18 7.26 -29.72 4.71
N PHE A 19 7.03 -29.06 3.57
CA PHE A 19 5.69 -28.72 3.14
C PHE A 19 5.54 -29.03 1.66
N SER A 20 4.90 -30.16 1.40
CA SER A 20 4.66 -30.68 0.06
C SER A 20 3.63 -29.85 -0.69
N ASP A 21 4.02 -29.56 -1.92
CA ASP A 21 3.21 -29.20 -3.06
C ASP A 21 2.14 -30.27 -3.36
N SER A 22 0.94 -29.82 -3.73
CA SER A 22 -0.10 -30.65 -4.33
C SER A 22 -1.01 -29.74 -5.15
N GLY A 23 -0.68 -29.60 -6.43
CA GLY A 23 -1.62 -29.14 -7.44
C GLY A 23 -2.68 -30.19 -7.76
N LEU A 24 -3.89 -29.75 -8.09
CA LEU A 24 -4.51 -29.86 -9.42
C LEU A 24 -6.02 -29.51 -9.37
N GLU A 25 -6.39 -28.53 -10.19
CA GLU A 25 -7.60 -28.39 -11.02
C GLU A 25 -8.88 -29.15 -10.66
N HIS A 26 -10.00 -28.41 -10.57
CA HIS A 26 -11.27 -28.84 -11.16
C HIS A 26 -12.21 -27.67 -11.44
N SER A 27 -12.42 -27.37 -12.72
CA SER A 27 -13.54 -26.57 -13.23
C SER A 27 -14.70 -27.51 -13.57
N PHE A 28 -15.91 -27.33 -12.99
CA PHE A 28 -17.21 -27.37 -13.68
C PHE A 28 -18.43 -27.17 -12.75
N LEU A 29 -19.41 -26.42 -13.28
CA LEU A 29 -20.87 -26.35 -13.01
C LEU A 29 -21.46 -25.72 -11.73
N ALA A 30 -22.01 -24.52 -11.95
CA ALA A 30 -23.43 -24.16 -11.87
C ALA A 30 -24.30 -24.61 -10.67
N ASP A 31 -24.87 -23.57 -10.05
CA ASP A 31 -26.24 -23.42 -9.53
C ASP A 31 -26.75 -24.39 -8.45
N CYS A 32 -26.91 -23.88 -7.23
CA CYS A 32 -28.20 -23.92 -6.54
C CYS A 32 -28.21 -23.04 -5.29
N ALA A 33 -29.28 -22.27 -5.20
CA ALA A 33 -29.67 -21.42 -4.09
C ALA A 33 -29.92 -22.19 -2.77
N GLY A 34 -29.72 -21.49 -1.65
CA GLY A 34 -30.18 -21.86 -0.31
C GLY A 34 -29.14 -21.50 0.75
N LYS A 35 -29.45 -20.91 1.91
CA LYS A 35 -30.72 -20.63 2.57
C LYS A 35 -30.35 -19.78 3.79
N VAL A 36 -30.44 -18.44 3.71
CA VAL A 36 -30.33 -17.60 4.92
C VAL A 36 -31.72 -17.51 5.54
N SER A 37 -31.81 -17.98 6.78
CA SER A 37 -32.99 -18.04 7.62
C SER A 37 -33.79 -16.74 7.59
N GLY A 38 -34.99 -16.82 7.01
CA GLY A 38 -35.96 -15.74 6.97
C GLY A 38 -36.71 -15.64 8.30
N VAL A 39 -36.75 -14.43 8.86
CA VAL A 39 -37.86 -14.02 9.72
C VAL A 39 -38.80 -13.20 8.85
N SER A 40 -39.72 -13.90 8.21
CA SER A 40 -40.89 -13.28 7.58
C SER A 40 -41.97 -13.08 8.63
N ARG A 41 -42.41 -11.84 8.82
CA ARG A 41 -43.80 -11.55 9.19
C ARG A 41 -44.28 -10.37 8.38
N ALA A 42 -45.22 -10.66 7.48
CA ALA A 42 -46.01 -9.69 6.74
C ALA A 42 -47.36 -9.46 7.44
N ASN A 43 -48.03 -8.40 6.96
CA ASN A 43 -49.43 -8.01 7.15
C ASN A 43 -49.73 -7.30 8.50
N SER A 44 -50.57 -6.26 8.59
CA SER A 44 -51.65 -5.78 7.73
C SER A 44 -52.01 -4.33 8.12
N ILE A 45 -52.49 -3.58 7.15
CA ILE A 45 -53.49 -2.49 7.24
C ILE A 45 -54.45 -2.61 8.44
N GLY A 46 -54.77 -1.46 9.05
CA GLY A 46 -55.82 -1.35 10.06
C GLY A 46 -55.86 0.00 10.76
N SER A 47 -56.55 0.97 10.16
CA SER A 47 -57.09 2.11 10.91
C SER A 47 -57.94 1.58 12.05
N THR A 48 -57.64 1.93 13.30
CA THR A 48 -58.62 1.93 14.39
C THR A 48 -58.39 3.14 15.29
N SER A 49 -59.44 3.96 15.33
CA SER A 49 -59.70 4.95 16.36
C SER A 49 -59.81 4.28 17.74
N ALA A 50 -59.78 5.13 18.78
CA ALA A 50 -60.21 4.88 20.14
C ALA A 50 -59.18 4.24 21.11
N SER A 51 -58.48 5.12 21.83
CA SER A 51 -58.19 4.91 23.25
C SER A 51 -59.03 5.91 24.04
N SER A 52 -60.32 5.63 24.16
CA SER A 52 -61.17 6.21 25.20
C SER A 52 -60.72 5.64 26.54
N VAL A 53 -60.09 6.49 27.34
CA VAL A 53 -59.82 6.23 28.76
C VAL A 53 -61.16 5.96 29.45
N PRO A 54 -61.32 4.91 30.28
CA PRO A 54 -62.52 4.79 31.10
C PRO A 54 -62.48 5.92 32.13
N ASN A 55 -63.36 6.90 31.99
CA ASN A 55 -63.74 7.74 33.09
C ASN A 55 -64.57 6.87 34.04
N THR A 56 -63.94 6.36 35.10
CA THR A 56 -64.66 5.94 36.30
C THR A 56 -65.10 7.22 37.00
N ASP A 57 -66.35 7.56 36.77
CA ASP A 57 -67.14 8.57 37.48
C ASP A 57 -67.81 7.82 38.64
N ASP A 58 -67.39 8.10 39.87
CA ASP A 58 -68.05 7.70 41.11
C ASP A 58 -67.75 8.76 42.19
N GLU A 59 -68.69 9.70 42.29
CA GLU A 59 -69.23 10.38 43.47
C GLU A 59 -68.32 11.02 44.55
N ASP A 60 -68.44 12.36 44.61
CA ASP A 60 -68.67 13.23 45.77
C ASP A 60 -67.81 13.05 47.05
N SER A 61 -66.67 13.76 47.13
CA SER A 61 -66.16 14.35 48.38
C SER A 61 -65.13 15.47 48.16
N ASP A 62 -65.39 16.65 48.74
CA ASP A 62 -64.47 17.79 48.98
C ASP A 62 -63.70 18.41 47.78
N TYR A 63 -64.41 19.21 46.98
CA TYR A 63 -63.95 20.03 45.84
C TYR A 63 -62.77 21.01 46.08
N ARG A 64 -62.22 21.12 47.29
CA ARG A 64 -61.13 22.05 47.62
C ARG A 64 -59.76 21.38 47.78
N HIS A 65 -59.68 20.08 48.04
CA HIS A 65 -58.40 19.39 48.28
C HIS A 65 -57.86 18.65 47.05
N GLU A 66 -58.74 18.18 46.17
CA GLU A 66 -58.36 17.38 44.99
C GLU A 66 -57.69 18.21 43.88
N THR A 67 -58.07 19.48 43.74
CA THR A 67 -57.46 20.42 42.78
C THR A 67 -55.97 20.65 43.07
N SER A 68 -55.60 20.74 44.35
CA SER A 68 -54.21 20.90 44.80
C SER A 68 -53.35 19.67 44.52
N TYR A 69 -53.88 18.46 44.76
CA TYR A 69 -53.18 17.20 44.46
C TYR A 69 -53.01 16.98 42.94
N LYS A 70 -54.06 17.24 42.14
CA LYS A 70 -54.00 17.13 40.68
C LYS A 70 -53.02 18.13 40.07
N ASP A 71 -52.90 19.32 40.63
CA ASP A 71 -51.91 20.32 40.21
C ASP A 71 -50.49 19.94 40.63
N SER A 72 -50.29 19.36 41.81
CA SER A 72 -48.97 18.84 42.23
C SER A 72 -48.45 17.74 41.29
N TYR A 73 -49.34 16.87 40.79
CA TYR A 73 -49.00 15.81 39.83
C TYR A 73 -48.66 16.38 38.45
N LYS A 74 -49.44 17.35 37.95
CA LYS A 74 -49.14 18.07 36.70
C LYS A 74 -47.80 18.80 36.77
N VAL A 75 -47.48 19.42 37.90
CA VAL A 75 -46.19 20.08 38.14
C VAL A 75 -45.05 19.07 38.15
N ARG A 76 -45.18 17.95 38.85
CA ARG A 76 -44.18 16.86 38.86
C ARG A 76 -43.93 16.31 37.46
N ARG A 77 -45.00 16.09 36.68
CA ARG A 77 -44.89 15.61 35.28
C ARG A 77 -44.19 16.64 34.39
N ARG A 78 -44.48 17.94 34.53
CA ARG A 78 -43.77 19.00 33.81
C ARG A 78 -42.29 19.04 34.18
N GLN A 79 -41.96 18.95 35.46
CA GLN A 79 -40.56 18.93 35.94
C GLN A 79 -39.79 17.72 35.39
N ALA A 80 -40.38 16.52 35.44
CA ALA A 80 -39.77 15.33 34.88
C ALA A 80 -39.54 15.47 33.36
N HIS A 81 -40.50 16.02 32.63
CA HIS A 81 -40.36 16.31 31.20
C HIS A 81 -39.23 17.31 30.92
N THR A 82 -39.16 18.41 31.67
CA THR A 82 -38.07 19.39 31.54
C THR A 82 -36.71 18.76 31.85
N GLN A 83 -36.60 17.92 32.88
CA GLN A 83 -35.35 17.21 33.22
C GLN A 83 -34.92 16.25 32.11
N ALA A 84 -35.87 15.50 31.53
CA ALA A 84 -35.59 14.58 30.42
C ALA A 84 -35.09 15.33 29.18
N GLU A 85 -35.73 16.45 28.82
CA GLU A 85 -35.30 17.29 27.69
C GLU A 85 -33.95 17.96 27.95
N GLN A 86 -33.69 18.40 29.18
CA GLN A 86 -32.39 18.94 29.56
C GLN A 86 -31.28 17.89 29.40
N LYS A 87 -31.48 16.68 29.92
CA LYS A 87 -30.55 15.55 29.74
C LYS A 87 -30.30 15.24 28.26
N ARG A 88 -31.34 15.27 27.42
CA ARG A 88 -31.21 15.11 25.97
C ARG A 88 -30.36 16.23 25.35
N ARG A 89 -30.57 17.48 25.76
CA ARG A 89 -29.78 18.63 25.28
C ARG A 89 -28.32 18.57 25.73
N ASP A 90 -28.07 18.12 26.95
CA ASP A 90 -26.72 17.89 27.47
C ASP A 90 -25.98 16.81 26.68
N ALA A 91 -26.65 15.70 26.36
CA ALA A 91 -26.08 14.66 25.51
C ALA A 91 -25.74 15.17 24.10
N ILE A 92 -26.61 15.99 23.50
CA ILE A 92 -26.34 16.61 22.19
C ILE A 92 -25.15 17.58 22.28
N ARG A 93 -25.09 18.43 23.33
CA ARG A 93 -23.95 19.34 23.55
C ARG A 93 -22.65 18.58 23.63
N LYS A 94 -22.61 17.50 24.43
CA LYS A 94 -21.44 16.63 24.52
C LYS A 94 -21.03 16.07 23.15
N GLY A 95 -21.98 15.63 22.33
CA GLY A 95 -21.68 15.16 20.97
C GLY A 95 -21.04 16.24 20.07
N TYR A 96 -21.39 17.52 20.24
CA TYR A 96 -20.72 18.61 19.53
C TYR A 96 -19.30 18.88 20.03
N ASP A 97 -19.06 18.70 21.32
CA ASP A 97 -17.73 18.84 21.92
C ASP A 97 -16.81 17.69 21.44
N ASP A 98 -17.34 16.46 21.43
CA ASP A 98 -16.64 15.28 20.90
C ASP A 98 -16.32 15.44 19.40
N LEU A 99 -17.27 15.93 18.59
CA LEU A 99 -17.04 16.23 17.16
C LEU A 99 -15.92 17.27 16.96
N GLN A 100 -15.92 18.34 17.75
CA GLN A 100 -14.87 19.36 17.67
C GLN A 100 -13.50 18.80 18.02
N ALA A 101 -13.43 17.83 18.94
CA ALA A 101 -12.19 17.20 19.37
C ALA A 101 -11.61 16.19 18.36
N ILE A 102 -12.43 15.62 17.47
CA ILE A 102 -11.95 14.62 16.48
C ILE A 102 -11.81 15.20 15.07
N VAL A 103 -12.44 16.33 14.77
CA VAL A 103 -12.35 16.97 13.45
C VAL A 103 -11.21 17.99 13.46
N PRO A 104 -10.09 17.75 12.74
CA PRO A 104 -8.88 18.58 12.87
C PRO A 104 -9.11 20.05 12.52
N THR A 105 -9.94 20.31 11.52
CA THR A 105 -10.26 21.67 11.08
C THR A 105 -11.13 22.44 12.09
N CYS A 106 -11.85 21.74 12.98
CA CYS A 106 -12.54 22.36 14.11
C CYS A 106 -11.54 22.74 15.20
N GLN A 107 -10.60 21.84 15.54
CA GLN A 107 -9.56 22.08 16.54
C GLN A 107 -8.67 23.26 16.18
N GLN A 108 -8.15 23.30 14.95
CA GLN A 108 -7.29 24.38 14.46
C GLN A 108 -7.97 25.75 14.55
N GLN A 109 -9.27 25.83 14.24
CA GLN A 109 -10.01 27.09 14.33
C GLN A 109 -10.22 27.53 15.78
N SER A 110 -10.41 26.58 16.72
CA SER A 110 -10.50 26.90 18.14
C SER A 110 -9.17 27.31 18.77
N GLU A 111 -8.03 26.83 18.25
CA GLU A 111 -6.70 27.23 18.70
C GLU A 111 -6.28 28.60 18.16
N PHE A 112 -6.66 28.91 16.91
CA PHE A 112 -6.23 30.14 16.23
C PHE A 112 -7.13 31.34 16.51
N ALA A 113 -8.44 31.13 16.70
CA ALA A 113 -9.30 32.16 17.26
C ALA A 113 -8.95 32.28 18.75
N MET A 114 -8.49 33.44 19.20
CA MET A 114 -8.39 33.78 20.62
C MET A 114 -9.61 33.17 21.35
N ALA A 115 -9.37 32.45 22.46
CA ALA A 115 -10.26 31.48 23.13
C ALA A 115 -11.73 31.88 23.41
N THR A 116 -12.16 33.07 22.98
CA THR A 116 -13.45 33.69 23.19
C THR A 116 -14.49 33.43 22.09
N GLN A 117 -14.10 32.96 20.89
CA GLN A 117 -15.08 32.64 19.83
C GLN A 117 -15.30 31.13 19.66
N LYS A 118 -16.39 30.63 20.24
CA LYS A 118 -16.85 29.25 20.02
C LYS A 118 -17.32 29.06 18.58
N ILE A 119 -16.83 28.00 17.93
CA ILE A 119 -17.25 27.61 16.58
C ILE A 119 -18.78 27.33 16.55
N SER A 120 -19.45 27.78 15.48
CA SER A 120 -20.91 27.62 15.38
C SER A 120 -21.29 26.16 15.12
N LYS A 121 -22.47 25.72 15.60
CA LYS A 121 -22.97 24.35 15.39
C LYS A 121 -23.03 23.98 13.90
N VAL A 122 -23.50 24.90 13.06
CA VAL A 122 -23.57 24.69 11.61
C VAL A 122 -22.18 24.49 11.02
N THR A 123 -21.20 25.28 11.47
CA THR A 123 -19.81 25.13 11.02
C THR A 123 -19.20 23.80 11.45
N VAL A 124 -19.43 23.36 12.70
CA VAL A 124 -18.95 22.03 13.16
C VAL A 124 -19.51 20.92 12.29
N LEU A 125 -20.82 20.95 12.01
CA LEU A 125 -21.45 19.94 11.15
C LEU A 125 -20.88 19.96 9.73
N GLN A 126 -20.73 21.14 9.12
CA GLN A 126 -20.17 21.26 7.78
C GLN A 126 -18.74 20.73 7.71
N LYS A 127 -17.87 21.16 8.62
CA LYS A 127 -16.49 20.66 8.70
C LYS A 127 -16.42 19.16 8.93
N THR A 128 -17.37 18.60 9.69
CA THR A 128 -17.48 17.16 9.92
C THR A 128 -17.84 16.44 8.62
N ILE A 129 -18.80 16.95 7.84
CA ILE A 129 -19.17 16.39 6.53
C ILE A 129 -17.97 16.39 5.59
N ASP A 130 -17.29 17.53 5.48
CA ASP A 130 -16.10 17.67 4.63
C ASP A 130 -15.00 16.70 5.05
N TYR A 131 -14.80 16.51 6.37
CA TYR A 131 -13.83 15.57 6.90
C TYR A 131 -14.19 14.11 6.62
N ILE A 132 -15.46 13.72 6.73
CA ILE A 132 -15.92 12.37 6.35
C ILE A 132 -15.67 12.12 4.86
N GLN A 133 -15.97 13.09 3.99
CA GLN A 133 -15.71 12.98 2.55
C GLN A 133 -14.21 12.84 2.26
N PHE A 134 -13.38 13.63 2.95
CA PHE A 134 -11.93 13.52 2.89
C PHE A 134 -11.45 12.13 3.31
N LEU A 135 -11.93 11.60 4.44
CA LEU A 135 -11.57 10.27 4.93
C LEU A 135 -11.98 9.16 3.94
N HIS A 136 -13.14 9.26 3.30
CA HIS A 136 -13.54 8.32 2.26
C HIS A 136 -12.60 8.35 1.05
N LYS A 137 -12.19 9.54 0.62
CA LYS A 137 -11.24 9.70 -0.48
C LYS A 137 -9.87 9.13 -0.12
N GLU A 138 -9.37 9.42 1.08
CA GLU A 138 -8.05 8.95 1.52
C GLU A 138 -8.03 7.44 1.76
N LYS A 139 -9.10 6.89 2.34
CA LYS A 139 -9.28 5.43 2.46
C LYS A 139 -9.23 4.76 1.09
N LYS A 140 -9.99 5.26 0.12
CA LYS A 140 -10.00 4.70 -1.25
C LYS A 140 -8.61 4.75 -1.88
N LYS A 141 -7.90 5.88 -1.74
CA LYS A 141 -6.53 6.03 -2.25
C LYS A 141 -5.59 4.98 -1.65
N GLN A 142 -5.64 4.78 -0.33
CA GLN A 142 -4.83 3.76 0.35
C GLN A 142 -5.19 2.34 -0.10
N GLU A 143 -6.48 2.04 -0.30
CA GLU A 143 -6.92 0.74 -0.82
C GLU A 143 -6.39 0.47 -2.24
N ASP A 144 -6.40 1.49 -3.12
CA ASP A 144 -5.86 1.42 -4.48
C ASP A 144 -4.33 1.24 -4.49
N GLU A 145 -3.60 1.94 -3.60
CA GLU A 145 -2.16 1.77 -3.42
C GLU A 145 -1.80 0.36 -2.95
N VAL A 146 -2.51 -0.17 -1.95
CA VAL A 146 -2.33 -1.55 -1.46
C VAL A 146 -2.60 -2.57 -2.56
N SER A 147 -3.65 -2.37 -3.36
CA SER A 147 -3.96 -3.23 -4.52
C SER A 147 -2.82 -3.23 -5.54
N THR A 148 -2.24 -2.07 -5.81
CA THR A 148 -1.12 -1.90 -6.75
C THR A 148 0.14 -2.59 -6.24
N LEU A 149 0.54 -2.33 -4.98
CA LEU A 149 1.70 -2.97 -4.37
C LEU A 149 1.58 -4.50 -4.32
N ARG A 150 0.38 -5.03 -4.08
CA ARG A 150 0.14 -6.49 -4.14
C ARG A 150 0.39 -7.08 -5.52
N LYS A 151 0.01 -6.37 -6.59
CA LYS A 151 0.28 -6.80 -7.97
C LYS A 151 1.78 -6.77 -8.28
N GLU A 152 2.48 -5.74 -7.84
CA GLU A 152 3.94 -5.64 -8.00
C GLU A 152 4.67 -6.77 -7.27
N VAL A 153 4.30 -7.04 -6.02
CA VAL A 153 4.86 -8.17 -5.26
C VAL A 153 4.62 -9.50 -5.97
N MET A 154 3.44 -9.70 -6.55
CA MET A 154 3.14 -10.90 -7.33
C MET A 154 4.02 -11.00 -8.58
N ALA A 155 4.17 -9.91 -9.34
CA ALA A 155 5.02 -9.87 -10.51
C ALA A 155 6.50 -10.15 -10.16
N LEU A 156 7.01 -9.53 -9.09
CA LEU A 156 8.37 -9.77 -8.60
C LEU A 156 8.58 -11.22 -8.14
N LYS A 157 7.59 -11.83 -7.49
CA LYS A 157 7.63 -13.26 -7.13
C LYS A 157 7.71 -14.15 -8.37
N ILE A 158 6.91 -13.86 -9.40
CA ILE A 158 6.96 -14.59 -10.69
C ILE A 158 8.35 -14.46 -11.32
N MET A 159 8.90 -13.24 -11.39
CA MET A 159 10.23 -12.99 -11.93
C MET A 159 11.31 -13.75 -11.14
N LYS A 160 11.29 -13.67 -9.80
CA LYS A 160 12.22 -14.42 -8.94
C LYS A 160 12.18 -15.91 -9.21
N THR A 161 10.99 -16.50 -9.25
CA THR A 161 10.82 -17.93 -9.54
C THR A 161 11.35 -18.28 -10.94
N ASN A 162 11.13 -17.41 -11.94
CA ASN A 162 11.67 -17.61 -13.29
C ASN A 162 13.21 -17.60 -13.30
N TYR A 163 13.85 -16.63 -12.64
CA TYR A 163 15.31 -16.60 -12.52
C TYR A 163 15.87 -17.78 -11.75
N GLU A 164 15.24 -18.18 -10.65
CA GLU A 164 15.63 -19.38 -9.89
C GLU A 164 15.56 -20.64 -10.76
N HIS A 165 14.55 -20.76 -11.62
CA HIS A 165 14.45 -21.85 -12.56
C HIS A 165 15.58 -21.84 -13.60
N ILE A 166 15.88 -20.67 -14.19
CA ILE A 166 16.99 -20.52 -15.15
C ILE A 166 18.34 -20.90 -14.51
N VAL A 167 18.59 -20.42 -13.28
CA VAL A 167 19.82 -20.73 -12.54
C VAL A 167 19.94 -22.23 -12.26
N LYS A 168 18.85 -22.89 -11.83
CA LYS A 168 18.83 -24.34 -11.61
C LYS A 168 19.07 -25.13 -12.90
N VAL A 169 18.49 -24.72 -14.02
CA VAL A 169 18.73 -25.35 -15.33
C VAL A 169 20.19 -25.21 -15.75
N HIS A 170 20.79 -24.03 -15.56
CA HIS A 170 22.22 -23.83 -15.84
C HIS A 170 23.14 -24.62 -14.90
N GLN A 171 22.80 -24.77 -13.61
CA GLN A 171 23.58 -25.61 -12.68
C GLN A 171 23.46 -27.11 -12.98
N ASN A 172 22.28 -27.57 -13.39
CA ASN A 172 22.02 -28.97 -13.69
C ASN A 172 22.52 -29.41 -15.08
N ASN A 173 23.03 -28.49 -15.90
CA ASN A 173 23.66 -28.77 -17.19
C ASN A 173 25.15 -28.39 -17.19
N PRO A 174 26.04 -29.20 -16.57
CA PRO A 174 27.47 -28.91 -16.50
C PRO A 174 28.18 -28.88 -17.87
N GLN A 175 27.54 -29.34 -18.96
CA GLN A 175 28.13 -29.32 -20.31
C GLN A 175 28.06 -27.97 -21.03
N GLN A 176 27.31 -26.97 -20.52
CA GLN A 176 27.33 -25.61 -21.10
C GLN A 176 28.42 -24.70 -20.49
N GLY A 177 29.17 -25.18 -19.48
CA GLY A 177 30.28 -24.45 -18.88
C GLY A 177 31.65 -24.73 -19.50
N THR A 178 31.79 -25.82 -20.28
CA THR A 178 33.10 -26.27 -20.81
C THR A 178 33.55 -25.52 -22.06
N GLU A 179 32.69 -24.67 -22.64
CA GLU A 179 33.05 -23.74 -23.72
C GLU A 179 33.32 -22.31 -23.22
N GLN A 180 33.40 -22.11 -21.90
CA GLN A 180 33.76 -20.80 -21.36
C GLN A 180 35.27 -20.60 -21.46
N VAL A 181 35.64 -19.74 -22.39
CA VAL A 181 36.91 -19.02 -22.42
C VAL A 181 37.26 -18.59 -20.98
N SER A 182 38.43 -19.00 -20.47
CA SER A 182 38.87 -18.71 -19.10
C SER A 182 38.73 -17.22 -18.77
N ASP A 183 38.38 -16.88 -17.53
CA ASP A 183 38.28 -15.49 -17.08
C ASP A 183 39.59 -14.71 -17.30
N GLN A 184 40.73 -15.42 -17.30
CA GLN A 184 42.03 -14.85 -17.66
C GLN A 184 42.08 -14.39 -19.12
N VAL A 185 41.48 -15.16 -20.04
CA VAL A 185 41.40 -14.80 -21.47
C VAL A 185 40.39 -13.67 -21.67
N LYS A 186 39.25 -13.69 -20.96
CA LYS A 186 38.29 -12.57 -20.97
C LYS A 186 38.96 -11.26 -20.51
N PHE A 187 39.76 -11.32 -19.43
CA PHE A 187 40.52 -10.18 -18.94
C PHE A 187 41.58 -9.72 -19.95
N SER A 188 42.32 -10.64 -20.56
CA SER A 188 43.32 -10.33 -21.60
C SER A 188 42.70 -9.64 -22.81
N VAL A 189 41.50 -10.07 -23.23
CA VAL A 189 40.75 -9.43 -24.32
C VAL A 189 40.33 -8.02 -23.92
N PHE A 190 39.74 -7.85 -22.74
CA PHE A 190 39.33 -6.53 -22.25
C PHE A 190 40.51 -5.56 -22.14
N GLN A 191 41.61 -6.01 -21.53
CA GLN A 191 42.84 -5.23 -21.41
C GLN A 191 43.34 -4.79 -22.79
N SER A 192 43.41 -5.71 -23.75
CA SER A 192 43.88 -5.40 -25.11
C SER A 192 43.00 -4.35 -25.81
N ILE A 193 41.68 -4.41 -25.59
CA ILE A 193 40.72 -3.41 -26.12
C ILE A 193 40.98 -2.04 -25.48
N MET A 194 41.07 -1.99 -24.16
CA MET A 194 41.27 -0.74 -23.42
C MET A 194 42.62 -0.10 -23.73
N ASP A 195 43.71 -0.88 -23.78
CA ASP A 195 45.04 -0.39 -24.11
C ASP A 195 45.10 0.18 -25.53
N SER A 196 44.45 -0.51 -26.48
CA SER A 196 44.42 -0.07 -27.89
C SER A 196 43.57 1.20 -28.07
N LEU A 197 42.45 1.35 -27.35
CA LEU A 197 41.65 2.58 -27.34
C LEU A 197 42.39 3.74 -26.66
N PHE A 198 43.11 3.47 -25.58
CA PHE A 198 43.89 4.48 -24.89
C PHE A 198 45.05 4.99 -25.76
N GLN A 199 45.72 4.09 -26.49
CA GLN A 199 46.76 4.49 -27.44
C GLN A 199 46.21 5.34 -28.59
N SER A 200 45.03 4.99 -29.15
CA SER A 200 44.42 5.82 -30.20
C SER A 200 44.04 7.20 -29.66
N PHE A 201 43.48 7.27 -28.45
CA PHE A 201 43.20 8.54 -27.78
C PHE A 201 44.47 9.38 -27.59
N SER A 202 45.55 8.78 -27.06
CA SER A 202 46.81 9.46 -26.80
C SER A 202 47.48 9.99 -28.07
N ASN A 203 47.28 9.33 -29.21
CA ASN A 203 47.83 9.77 -30.50
C ASN A 203 46.97 10.85 -31.17
N SER A 204 45.65 10.83 -30.94
CA SER A 204 44.70 11.74 -31.59
C SER A 204 44.43 13.02 -30.79
N VAL A 205 44.69 13.04 -29.48
CA VAL A 205 44.35 14.15 -28.60
C VAL A 205 45.59 14.95 -28.19
N SER A 206 45.56 16.24 -28.52
CA SER A 206 46.56 17.24 -28.13
C SER A 206 46.04 18.07 -26.95
N PHE A 207 46.95 18.47 -26.05
CA PHE A 207 46.62 19.19 -24.81
C PHE A 207 47.01 20.68 -24.84
N SER A 208 47.27 21.23 -26.03
CA SER A 208 47.86 22.58 -26.18
C SER A 208 46.91 23.73 -25.82
N SER A 209 45.58 23.53 -25.90
CA SER A 209 44.57 24.48 -25.43
C SER A 209 43.22 23.77 -25.16
N PHE A 210 42.31 24.40 -24.41
CA PHE A 210 40.98 23.82 -24.14
C PHE A 210 40.15 23.64 -25.43
N GLU A 211 40.22 24.61 -26.34
CA GLU A 211 39.52 24.57 -27.62
C GLU A 211 40.03 23.40 -28.48
N GLU A 212 41.35 23.26 -28.61
CA GLU A 212 41.98 22.16 -29.35
C GLU A 212 41.73 20.80 -28.68
N LEU A 213 41.81 20.72 -27.35
CA LEU A 213 41.48 19.51 -26.60
C LEU A 213 40.03 19.08 -26.87
N SER A 214 39.08 20.01 -26.72
CA SER A 214 37.66 19.72 -26.95
C SER A 214 37.41 19.25 -28.38
N ALA A 215 37.98 19.93 -29.38
CA ALA A 215 37.85 19.57 -30.78
C ALA A 215 38.47 18.19 -31.10
N CYS A 216 39.64 17.87 -30.54
CA CYS A 216 40.30 16.59 -30.75
C CYS A 216 39.58 15.43 -30.05
N VAL A 217 39.04 15.64 -28.85
CA VAL A 217 38.25 14.62 -28.15
C VAL A 217 36.94 14.34 -28.89
N PHE A 218 36.21 15.37 -29.33
CA PHE A 218 34.99 15.16 -30.13
C PHE A 218 35.28 14.39 -31.42
N ARG A 219 36.32 14.78 -32.15
CA ARG A 219 36.75 14.08 -33.37
C ARG A 219 37.11 12.62 -33.10
N TRP A 220 37.89 12.35 -32.04
CA TRP A 220 38.27 10.99 -31.66
C TRP A 220 37.06 10.11 -31.34
N ILE A 221 36.10 10.62 -30.55
CA ILE A 221 34.86 9.90 -30.22
C ILE A 221 34.06 9.59 -31.49
N GLU A 222 33.91 10.57 -32.39
CA GLU A 222 33.14 10.40 -33.62
C GLU A 222 33.78 9.42 -34.60
N GLU A 223 35.11 9.30 -34.60
CA GLU A 223 35.84 8.38 -35.46
C GLU A 223 35.94 6.97 -34.86
N HIS A 224 36.22 6.85 -33.56
CA HIS A 224 36.64 5.59 -32.94
C HIS A 224 35.58 4.96 -32.00
N CYS A 225 34.61 5.73 -31.49
CA CYS A 225 33.64 5.24 -30.50
C CYS A 225 32.23 4.99 -31.07
N LYS A 226 32.05 5.02 -32.39
CA LYS A 226 30.79 4.63 -33.02
C LYS A 226 30.53 3.12 -32.84
N PRO A 227 29.26 2.68 -32.64
CA PRO A 227 28.96 1.27 -32.38
C PRO A 227 29.49 0.29 -33.44
N GLN A 228 29.50 0.69 -34.71
CA GLN A 228 30.04 -0.15 -35.79
C GLN A 228 31.56 -0.21 -35.75
N THR A 229 32.24 0.94 -35.64
CA THR A 229 33.70 1.00 -35.54
C THR A 229 34.22 0.22 -34.35
N LEU A 230 33.56 0.33 -33.19
CA LEU A 230 33.91 -0.44 -31.99
C LEU A 230 33.74 -1.95 -32.20
N ARG A 231 32.68 -2.38 -32.91
CA ARG A 231 32.49 -3.81 -33.24
C ARG A 231 33.62 -4.32 -34.13
N GLU A 232 33.94 -3.60 -35.20
CA GLU A 232 35.03 -3.97 -36.12
C GLU A 232 36.38 -4.01 -35.39
N PHE A 233 36.64 -3.00 -34.56
CA PHE A 233 37.85 -2.90 -33.74
C PHE A 233 38.00 -4.05 -32.75
N VAL A 234 36.92 -4.40 -32.03
CA VAL A 234 36.93 -5.54 -31.09
C VAL A 234 37.16 -6.85 -31.82
N VAL A 235 36.52 -7.05 -32.97
CA VAL A 235 36.73 -8.25 -33.81
C VAL A 235 38.19 -8.35 -34.28
N GLU A 236 38.81 -7.22 -34.63
CA GLU A 236 40.22 -7.19 -35.05
C GLU A 236 41.17 -7.55 -33.89
N ILE A 237 40.91 -7.03 -32.69
CA ILE A 237 41.68 -7.39 -31.50
C ILE A 237 41.51 -8.87 -31.16
N LEU A 238 40.28 -9.40 -31.27
CA LEU A 238 40.01 -10.82 -31.05
C LEU A 238 40.75 -11.70 -32.07
N ARG A 239 40.80 -11.30 -33.36
CA ARG A 239 41.61 -12.01 -34.36
C ARG A 239 43.09 -11.98 -34.02
N ARG A 240 43.62 -10.82 -33.66
CA ARG A 240 45.04 -10.64 -33.31
C ARG A 240 45.43 -11.50 -32.11
N LEU A 241 44.59 -11.55 -31.07
CA LEU A 241 44.82 -12.38 -29.89
C LEU A 241 44.70 -13.87 -30.20
N ASN A 242 43.74 -14.26 -31.05
CA ASN A 242 43.62 -15.65 -31.49
C ASN A 242 44.85 -16.10 -32.28
N ALA A 243 45.41 -15.22 -33.13
CA ALA A 243 46.64 -15.48 -33.88
C ALA A 243 47.93 -15.46 -33.04
N GLN A 244 47.87 -15.04 -31.77
CA GLN A 244 48.99 -15.12 -30.82
C GLN A 244 48.94 -16.38 -29.95
N LEU A 245 47.76 -17.03 -29.90
CA LEU A 245 47.51 -18.24 -29.13
C LEU A 245 47.73 -19.53 -29.96
N TYR A 246 47.97 -19.40 -31.27
CA TYR A 246 48.27 -20.48 -32.23
C TYR A 246 49.48 -20.10 -33.08
#